data_AF-A0AA51G837-F1
#
_entry.id   AF-A0AA51G837-F1
#
_cell.length_a   1.000
_cell.length_b   1.000
_cell.length_c   1.000
_cell.angle_alpha   90.00
_cell.angle_beta   90.00
_cell.angle_gamma   90.00
#
_symmetry.space_group_name_H-M   'P 1'
#
loop_
_entity.id
_entity.type
_entity.pdbx_description
1 polymer ?
#
loop_
_entity_poly.entity_id
_entity_poly.type
_entity_poly.pdbx_seq_one_letter_code
_entity_poly.pdbx_strand_id
1 'polypeptide(L)' 'PIKCNTNIRLQHVGTKKNLHSHYFSSPLSGNQEVSAYGDDNGEGDSGDNWTVVCNNDYWRRDTPIKLRHI' A
#
# COMPACT_ATOMS: atom_id res chain seq x y z
N PRO A 1 5.63 10.67 -12.15
CA PRO A 1 6.54 10.02 -11.18
C PRO A 1 5.97 10.19 -9.77
N ILE A 2 6.06 9.18 -8.90
CA ILE A 2 5.52 9.25 -7.53
C ILE A 2 6.59 9.85 -6.62
N LYS A 3 6.28 10.94 -5.91
CA LYS A 3 7.23 11.58 -4.98
C LYS A 3 7.38 10.72 -3.72
N CYS A 4 8.58 10.64 -3.16
CA CYS A 4 8.75 9.93 -1.90
C CYS A 4 8.00 10.66 -0.76
N ASN A 5 7.53 9.89 0.21
CA ASN A 5 6.69 10.30 1.34
C ASN A 5 5.29 10.80 0.98
N THR A 6 4.78 10.50 -0.23
CA THR A 6 3.38 10.75 -0.58
C THR A 6 2.50 9.55 -0.31
N ASN A 7 1.21 9.81 -0.08
CA ASN A 7 0.20 8.78 0.09
C ASN A 7 -0.31 8.30 -1.26
N ILE A 8 -0.40 6.99 -1.43
CA ILE A 8 -0.92 6.33 -2.62
C ILE A 8 -1.93 5.23 -2.23
N ARG A 9 -2.69 4.77 -3.22
CA ARG A 9 -3.45 3.52 -3.16
C ARG A 9 -2.96 2.58 -4.26
N LEU A 10 -2.92 1.29 -3.96
CA LEU A 10 -2.50 0.26 -4.91
C LEU A 10 -3.69 -0.61 -5.25
N GLN A 11 -4.25 -0.42 -6.44
CA GLN A 11 -5.41 -1.17 -6.92
C GLN A 11 -4.97 -2.31 -7.85
N HIS A 12 -5.49 -3.52 -7.59
CA HIS A 12 -5.34 -4.65 -8.49
C HIS A 12 -6.20 -4.48 -9.74
N VAL A 13 -5.59 -4.48 -10.92
CA VAL A 13 -6.26 -4.10 -12.19
C VAL A 13 -7.43 -5.03 -12.55
N GLY A 14 -7.32 -6.32 -12.24
CA GLY A 14 -8.33 -7.33 -12.61
C GLY A 14 -9.54 -7.37 -11.68
N THR A 15 -9.32 -7.31 -10.37
CA THR A 15 -10.40 -7.42 -9.37
C THR A 15 -10.87 -6.08 -8.83
N LYS A 16 -10.18 -4.99 -9.17
CA LYS A 16 -10.39 -3.61 -8.65
C LYS A 16 -10.23 -3.44 -7.14
N LYS A 17 -9.86 -4.50 -6.42
CA LYS A 17 -9.54 -4.46 -4.98
C LYS A 17 -8.25 -3.71 -4.70
N ASN A 18 -8.19 -3.02 -3.56
CA ASN A 18 -7.02 -2.30 -3.07
C ASN A 18 -6.16 -3.19 -2.16
N LEU A 19 -4.85 -2.95 -2.15
CA LEU A 19 -3.97 -3.43 -1.09
C LEU A 19 -4.36 -2.72 0.21
N HIS A 20 -4.75 -3.48 1.22
CA HIS A 20 -5.34 -2.97 2.45
C HIS A 20 -4.65 -3.55 3.66
N SER A 21 -4.33 -2.72 4.65
CA SER A 21 -3.72 -3.17 5.91
C SER A 21 -4.73 -3.38 7.01
N HIS A 22 -4.45 -4.31 7.90
CA HIS A 22 -5.20 -4.54 9.13
C HIS A 22 -4.43 -4.06 10.36
N TYR A 23 -5.14 -3.85 11.47
CA TYR A 23 -4.56 -3.57 12.79
C TYR A 23 -4.00 -4.80 13.50
N PHE A 24 -3.68 -5.86 12.74
CA PHE A 24 -3.13 -7.11 13.24
C PHE A 24 -1.70 -7.30 12.75
N SER A 25 -0.83 -7.76 13.64
CA SER A 25 0.54 -8.12 13.28
C SER A 25 0.58 -9.52 12.70
N SER A 26 1.21 -9.66 11.53
CA SER A 26 1.53 -10.92 10.90
C SER A 26 2.40 -11.77 11.83
N PRO A 27 2.01 -13.01 12.15
CA PRO A 27 2.79 -13.89 13.02
C PRO A 27 4.13 -14.32 12.40
N LEU A 28 4.27 -14.22 11.08
CA LEU A 28 5.47 -14.65 10.35
C LEU A 28 6.51 -13.55 10.21
N SER A 29 6.08 -12.30 10.02
CA SER A 29 6.99 -11.20 9.70
C SER A 29 7.06 -10.10 10.77
N GLY A 30 6.08 -10.07 11.70
CA GLY A 30 5.91 -8.97 12.65
C GLY A 30 5.45 -7.65 12.02
N ASN A 31 5.31 -7.57 10.69
CA ASN A 31 4.67 -6.44 10.00
C ASN A 31 3.15 -6.55 10.11
N GLN A 32 2.40 -5.54 9.63
CA GLN A 32 0.94 -5.62 9.55
C GLN A 32 0.49 -6.70 8.54
N GLU A 33 -0.63 -7.36 8.84
CA GLU A 33 -1.33 -8.18 7.87
C GLU A 33 -1.94 -7.30 6.77
N VAL A 34 -1.92 -7.83 5.54
CA VAL A 34 -2.45 -7.15 4.36
C VAL A 34 -3.34 -8.07 3.55
N SER A 35 -4.38 -7.53 2.95
CA SER A 35 -5.32 -8.26 2.10
C SER A 35 -5.68 -7.45 0.85
N ALA A 36 -6.36 -8.10 -0.09
CA ALA A 36 -7.09 -7.42 -1.16
C ALA A 36 -8.49 -7.06 -0.65
N TYR A 37 -8.81 -5.78 -0.52
CA TYR A 37 -10.07 -5.28 0.04
C TYR A 37 -10.82 -4.37 -0.96
N GLY A 38 -12.11 -4.16 -0.73
CA GLY A 38 -12.96 -3.31 -1.55
C GLY A 38 -13.81 -4.09 -2.55
N ASP A 39 -14.69 -3.36 -3.21
CA ASP A 39 -15.64 -3.88 -4.21
C ASP A 39 -15.06 -3.85 -5.64
N ASP A 40 -15.89 -4.21 -6.62
CA ASP A 40 -15.51 -4.22 -8.03
C ASP A 40 -15.35 -2.80 -8.63
N ASN A 41 -15.68 -1.75 -7.86
CA ASN A 41 -15.43 -0.36 -8.22
C ASN A 41 -14.17 0.20 -7.55
N GLY A 42 -13.54 -0.58 -6.66
CA GLY A 42 -12.36 -0.17 -5.90
C GLY A 42 -12.66 0.80 -4.77
N GLU A 43 -13.90 0.83 -4.29
CA GLU A 43 -14.23 1.54 -3.08
C GLU A 43 -13.75 0.74 -1.86
N GLY A 44 -13.07 1.43 -0.96
CA GLY A 44 -12.60 0.91 0.31
C GLY A 44 -12.43 2.06 1.32
N ASP A 45 -11.62 1.87 2.36
CA ASP A 45 -11.56 2.80 3.49
C ASP A 45 -10.14 3.38 3.72
N SER A 46 -9.87 3.86 4.94
CA SER A 46 -8.56 4.42 5.31
C SER A 46 -7.41 3.42 5.22
N GLY A 47 -7.68 2.12 5.39
CA GLY A 47 -6.70 1.03 5.36
C GLY A 47 -6.08 0.78 3.98
N ASP A 48 -6.63 1.40 2.94
CA ASP A 48 -6.11 1.34 1.57
C ASP A 48 -4.97 2.33 1.31
N ASN A 49 -4.73 3.27 2.23
CA ASN A 49 -3.77 4.35 2.05
C ASN A 49 -2.38 3.96 2.55
N TRP A 50 -1.37 4.16 1.70
CA TRP A 50 0.02 3.83 1.98
C TRP A 50 0.93 5.03 1.74
N THR A 51 1.79 5.35 2.69
CA THR A 51 2.92 6.26 2.45
C THR A 51 4.06 5.50 1.78
N VAL A 52 4.52 5.98 0.63
CA VAL A 52 5.72 5.45 -0.04
C VAL A 52 6.97 6.00 0.63
N VAL A 53 7.68 5.18 1.38
CA VAL A 53 8.95 5.55 2.02
C VAL A 53 10.09 5.13 1.10
N CYS A 54 10.86 6.12 0.63
CA CYS A 54 12.03 5.91 -0.22
C CYS A 54 13.07 7.02 -0.02
N ASN A 55 14.34 6.71 -0.34
CA ASN A 55 15.50 7.57 -0.06
C ASN A 55 15.79 8.60 -1.19
N ASN A 56 15.03 8.57 -2.27
CA ASN A 56 15.19 9.47 -3.41
C ASN A 56 14.13 10.58 -3.37
N ASP A 57 14.16 11.52 -4.32
CA ASP A 57 13.06 12.48 -4.48
C ASP A 57 11.77 11.82 -4.96
N TYR A 58 11.91 10.75 -5.77
CA TYR A 58 10.81 10.02 -6.40
C TYR A 58 11.05 8.51 -6.34
N TRP A 59 9.96 7.75 -6.33
CA TRP A 59 9.98 6.30 -6.54
C TRP A 59 10.59 6.00 -7.91
N ARG A 60 11.72 5.30 -7.90
CA ARG A 60 12.42 4.81 -9.10
C ARG A 60 12.28 3.30 -9.24
N ARG A 61 12.23 2.84 -10.48
CA ARG A 61 12.29 1.41 -10.81
C ARG A 61 13.59 0.81 -10.25
N ASP A 62 13.53 -0.45 -9.84
CA ASP A 62 14.68 -1.24 -9.37
C ASP A 62 15.36 -0.67 -8.11
N THR A 63 14.70 0.26 -7.41
CA THR A 63 15.13 0.76 -6.11
C THR A 63 14.20 0.26 -5.02
N PRO A 64 14.73 -0.16 -3.86
CA PRO A 64 13.91 -0.60 -2.75
C PRO A 64 13.05 0.56 -2.23
N ILE A 65 11.78 0.26 -1.99
CA ILE A 65 10.84 1.15 -1.31
C ILE A 65 10.18 0.39 -0.15
N LYS A 66 9.62 1.13 0.81
CA LYS A 66 8.74 0.57 1.84
C LYS A 66 7.36 1.22 1.74
N LEU A 67 6.32 0.42 1.83
CA LEU A 67 4.95 0.89 2.01
C LEU A 67 4.65 0.91 3.51
N ARG A 68 4.21 2.05 4.03
CA ARG A 68 3.83 2.21 5.43
C ARG A 68 2.36 2.61 5.50
N HIS A 69 1.56 1.87 6.26
CA HIS A 69 0.18 2.28 6.56
C HIS A 69 0.16 3.60 7.33
N ILE A 70 -0.93 4.35 7.20
CA ILE A 70 -1.13 5.66 7.85
C ILE A 70 -1.71 5.49 9.26
#